data_AF-A0A7V9ZPA3-F1
#
_entry.id   AF-A0A7V9ZPA3-F1
#
_cell.length_a   1.000
_cell.length_b   1.000
_cell.length_c   1.000
_cell.angle_alpha   90.00
_cell.angle_beta   90.00
_cell.angle_gamma   90.00
#
_symmetry.space_group_name_H-M   'P 1'
#
loop_
_entity.id
_entity.type
_entity.pdbx_description
1 polymer ?
#
loop_
_entity_poly.entity_id
_entity_poly.type
_entity_poly.pdbx_seq_one_letter_code
_entity_poly.pdbx_strand_id
1 'polypeptide(L)'
;MKNTKYLSVLLAALFLFAACGKSGDSSLSDPKGSIAYQFELLKAGDVDKLKACFTERLRERITKDLVDKAKEKAGQYTIDDLFASSESGEYEGKKTTKVKMKNGRTLTTLVETDGKWLADTIWFN
;
A
#
# COMPACT_ATOMS: atom_id res chain seq x y z
N MET A 1 29.83 -23.51 -58.90
CA MET A 1 29.39 -24.74 -58.21
C MET A 1 29.72 -24.63 -56.72
N LYS A 2 28.69 -24.82 -55.87
CA LYS A 2 28.71 -25.08 -54.40
C LYS A 2 29.05 -23.88 -53.49
N ASN A 3 28.08 -23.06 -53.08
CA ASN A 3 27.20 -23.21 -51.89
C ASN A 3 27.94 -23.45 -50.57
N THR A 4 28.19 -22.38 -49.80
CA THR A 4 28.59 -22.47 -48.39
C THR A 4 27.53 -21.79 -47.53
N LYS A 5 26.59 -22.61 -47.05
CA LYS A 5 25.70 -22.30 -45.94
C LYS A 5 26.51 -22.46 -44.65
N TYR A 6 26.71 -21.42 -43.87
CA TYR A 6 26.85 -21.53 -42.42
C TYR A 6 26.24 -20.29 -41.77
N LEU A 7 24.91 -20.38 -41.68
CA LEU A 7 24.08 -19.66 -40.72
C LEU A 7 24.46 -20.21 -39.34
N SER A 8 25.16 -19.43 -38.52
CA SER A 8 25.38 -19.76 -37.11
C SER A 8 25.21 -18.48 -36.31
N VAL A 9 23.94 -18.13 -36.12
CA VAL A 9 23.47 -17.21 -35.10
C VAL A 9 23.83 -17.84 -33.75
N LEU A 10 24.95 -17.40 -33.17
CA LEU A 10 25.32 -17.79 -31.81
C LEU A 10 24.86 -16.69 -30.84
N LEU A 11 23.66 -16.92 -30.35
CA LEU A 11 23.17 -16.62 -29.01
C LEU A 11 24.28 -16.45 -27.97
N ALA A 12 24.43 -15.25 -27.39
CA ALA A 12 24.82 -15.03 -25.99
C ALA A 12 25.02 -13.54 -25.70
N ALA A 13 24.07 -12.92 -25.02
CA ALA A 13 24.33 -12.06 -23.86
C ALA A 13 22.98 -11.56 -23.32
N LEU A 14 22.34 -12.44 -22.55
CA LEU A 14 21.29 -12.10 -21.61
C LEU A 14 21.95 -11.21 -20.52
N PHE A 15 22.09 -9.91 -20.77
CA PHE A 15 22.44 -8.97 -19.71
C PHE A 15 21.17 -8.63 -18.93
N LEU A 16 21.06 -9.35 -17.81
CA LEU A 16 20.66 -8.85 -16.50
C LEU A 16 19.42 -7.94 -16.46
N PHE A 17 18.34 -8.52 -15.93
CA PHE A 17 17.46 -7.93 -14.93
C PHE A 17 18.04 -6.64 -14.30
N ALA A 18 17.73 -5.50 -14.90
CA ALA A 18 17.82 -4.22 -14.23
C ALA A 18 16.40 -3.86 -13.78
N ALA A 19 16.11 -4.27 -12.55
CA ALA A 19 15.09 -3.75 -11.65
C ALA A 19 13.85 -3.16 -12.32
N CYS A 20 12.76 -3.95 -12.34
CA CYS A 20 11.43 -3.35 -12.25
C CYS A 20 11.49 -2.34 -11.08
N GLY A 21 11.24 -1.08 -11.41
CA GLY A 21 11.54 0.04 -10.54
C GLY A 21 10.99 -0.17 -9.13
N LYS A 22 11.76 0.27 -8.15
CA LYS A 22 11.24 0.62 -6.82
C LYS A 22 10.12 1.65 -7.01
N SER A 23 8.90 1.19 -7.17
CA SER A 23 7.70 1.97 -6.95
C SER A 23 7.29 1.69 -5.51
N GLY A 24 7.43 2.66 -4.62
CA GLY A 24 6.50 2.73 -3.51
C GLY A 24 5.13 2.91 -4.14
N ASP A 25 4.43 1.81 -4.41
CA ASP A 25 3.16 1.84 -5.11
C ASP A 25 2.23 2.73 -4.30
N SER A 26 1.97 3.90 -4.85
CA SER A 26 1.10 4.94 -4.32
C SER A 26 -0.35 4.52 -4.55
N SER A 27 -0.65 3.25 -4.28
CA SER A 27 -1.84 2.61 -4.79
C SER A 27 -2.76 2.27 -3.63
N LEU A 28 -3.97 2.80 -3.73
CA LEU A 28 -5.10 2.33 -2.96
C LEU A 28 -5.69 1.06 -3.61
N SER A 29 -4.99 0.42 -4.56
CA SER A 29 -5.54 -0.66 -5.40
C SER A 29 -5.61 -2.01 -4.68
N ASP A 30 -4.81 -2.21 -3.64
CA ASP A 30 -4.84 -3.40 -2.80
C ASP A 30 -4.69 -3.05 -1.31
N PRO A 31 -5.06 -3.96 -0.39
CA PRO A 31 -5.01 -3.70 1.04
C PRO A 31 -3.62 -3.33 1.58
N LYS A 32 -2.55 -4.01 1.14
CA LYS A 32 -1.19 -3.76 1.66
C LYS A 32 -0.65 -2.46 1.10
N GLY A 33 -0.84 -2.21 -0.19
CA GLY A 33 -0.51 -0.94 -0.86
C GLY A 33 -1.19 0.25 -0.20
N SER A 34 -2.49 0.12 0.13
CA SER A 34 -3.24 1.19 0.80
C SER A 34 -2.66 1.56 2.17
N ILE A 35 -2.35 0.56 3.01
CA ILE A 35 -1.73 0.82 4.33
C ILE A 35 -0.33 1.38 4.18
N ALA A 36 0.48 0.87 3.25
CA ALA A 36 1.81 1.40 2.99
C ALA A 36 1.75 2.87 2.56
N TYR A 37 0.86 3.21 1.64
CA TYR A 37 0.69 4.59 1.16
C TYR A 37 0.22 5.53 2.28
N GLN A 38 -0.78 5.12 3.06
CA GLN A 38 -1.22 5.89 4.24
C GLN A 38 -0.08 6.11 5.23
N PHE A 39 0.74 5.09 5.47
CA PHE A 39 1.87 5.17 6.38
C PHE A 39 2.96 6.13 5.89
N GLU A 40 3.26 6.14 4.60
CA GLU A 40 4.18 7.13 4.00
C GLU A 40 3.63 8.56 4.11
N LEU A 41 2.35 8.77 3.83
CA LEU A 41 1.71 10.09 3.97
C LEU A 41 1.71 10.58 5.42
N LEU A 42 1.47 9.68 6.38
CA LEU A 42 1.57 9.97 7.81
C LEU A 42 2.99 10.40 8.20
N LYS A 43 4.03 9.68 7.74
CA LYS A 43 5.43 10.04 7.97
C LYS A 43 5.80 11.37 7.30
N ALA A 44 5.26 11.65 6.11
CA ALA A 44 5.44 12.93 5.44
C ALA A 44 4.72 14.08 6.17
N GLY A 45 3.60 13.79 6.84
CA GLY A 45 2.69 14.79 7.41
C GLY A 45 1.76 15.42 6.37
N ASP A 46 1.50 14.72 5.26
CA ASP A 46 0.65 15.21 4.15
C ASP A 46 -0.83 14.94 4.47
N VAL A 47 -1.42 15.85 5.25
CA VAL A 47 -2.79 15.73 5.77
C VAL A 47 -3.83 15.62 4.66
N ASP A 48 -3.70 16.42 3.59
CA ASP A 48 -4.70 16.50 2.54
C ASP A 48 -4.76 15.21 1.71
N LYS A 49 -3.60 14.66 1.35
CA LYS A 49 -3.56 13.34 0.69
C LYS A 49 -3.96 12.22 1.65
N LEU A 50 -3.59 12.32 2.93
CA LEU A 50 -3.94 11.30 3.91
C LEU A 50 -5.45 11.19 4.07
N LYS A 51 -6.17 12.32 4.12
CA LYS A 51 -7.65 12.35 4.14
C LYS A 51 -8.27 11.55 3.00
N ALA A 52 -7.70 11.62 1.79
CA ALA A 52 -8.21 10.90 0.63
C ALA A 52 -8.11 9.36 0.76
N CYS A 53 -7.32 8.86 1.70
CA CYS A 53 -7.16 7.43 1.97
C CYS A 53 -8.22 6.85 2.93
N PHE A 54 -9.11 7.70 3.46
CA PHE A 54 -10.16 7.31 4.41
C PHE A 54 -11.56 7.48 3.83
N THR A 55 -12.51 6.73 4.40
CA THR A 55 -13.93 6.89 4.11
C THR A 55 -14.38 8.32 4.42
N GLU A 56 -15.37 8.82 3.68
CA GLU A 56 -15.82 10.23 3.76
C GLU A 56 -16.12 10.68 5.19
N ARG A 57 -16.78 9.82 5.97
CA ARG A 57 -17.13 10.05 7.38
C ARG A 57 -15.92 10.30 8.31
N LEU A 58 -14.71 9.93 7.90
CA LEU A 58 -13.49 10.09 8.70
C LEU A 58 -12.62 11.25 8.26
N ARG A 59 -12.80 11.80 7.05
CA ARG A 59 -11.89 12.79 6.48
C ARG A 59 -11.78 14.05 7.33
N GLU A 60 -12.89 14.52 7.89
CA GLU A 60 -12.91 15.72 8.74
C GLU A 60 -12.24 15.50 10.10
N ARG A 61 -12.12 14.25 10.54
CA ARG A 61 -11.49 13.88 11.81
C ARG A 61 -9.96 13.81 11.70
N ILE A 62 -9.42 13.80 10.48
CA ILE A 62 -7.97 13.78 10.22
C ILE A 62 -7.48 15.23 10.19
N THR A 63 -7.00 15.70 11.34
CA THR A 63 -6.51 17.06 11.52
C THR A 63 -4.98 17.11 11.50
N LYS A 64 -4.41 18.30 11.29
CA LYS A 64 -2.97 18.50 11.36
C LYS A 64 -2.39 18.11 12.73
N ASP A 65 -3.04 18.53 13.82
CA ASP A 65 -2.61 18.18 15.19
C ASP A 65 -2.56 16.67 15.42
N LEU A 66 -3.57 15.95 14.93
CA LEU A 66 -3.61 14.48 15.00
C LEU A 66 -2.44 13.85 14.23
N VAL A 67 -2.21 14.29 12.99
CA VAL A 67 -1.14 13.77 12.13
C VAL A 67 0.24 14.07 12.70
N ASP A 68 0.47 15.29 13.21
CA ASP A 68 1.75 15.67 13.81
C ASP A 68 2.07 14.82 15.05
N LYS A 69 1.10 14.58 15.95
CA LYS A 69 1.26 13.69 17.12
C LYS A 69 1.53 12.24 16.72
N ALA A 70 0.84 11.77 15.69
CA ALA A 70 0.95 10.41 15.21
C ALA A 70 2.29 10.14 14.50
N LYS A 71 2.84 11.15 13.82
CA LYS A 71 4.10 11.06 13.07
C LYS A 71 5.29 10.67 13.96
N GLU A 72 5.33 11.15 15.21
CA GLU A 72 6.37 10.77 16.16
C GLU A 72 6.34 9.27 16.47
N LYS A 73 5.14 8.70 16.63
CA LYS A 73 4.95 7.27 16.88
C LYS A 73 5.14 6.43 15.62
N ALA A 74 4.82 6.98 14.45
CA ALA A 74 4.94 6.30 13.16
C ALA A 74 6.38 5.82 12.89
N GLY A 75 7.40 6.55 13.36
CA GLY A 75 8.80 6.16 13.23
C GLY A 75 9.20 4.88 13.98
N GLN A 76 8.35 4.37 14.88
CA GLN A 76 8.59 3.14 15.65
C GLN A 76 8.12 1.87 14.93
N TYR A 77 7.37 2.02 13.84
CA TYR A 77 6.78 0.91 13.12
C TYR A 77 7.41 0.75 11.73
N THR A 78 7.38 -0.48 11.22
CA THR A 78 7.58 -0.79 9.81
C THR A 78 6.25 -1.21 9.19
N ILE A 79 6.19 -1.23 7.85
CA ILE A 79 5.00 -1.75 7.16
C ILE A 79 4.68 -3.20 7.54
N ASP A 80 5.69 -4.03 7.80
CA ASP A 80 5.48 -5.42 8.20
C ASP A 80 4.98 -5.55 9.65
N ASP A 81 5.18 -4.54 10.50
CA ASP A 81 4.54 -4.48 11.81
C ASP A 81 3.06 -4.12 11.70
N LEU A 82 2.71 -3.23 10.76
CA LEU A 82 1.35 -2.74 10.53
C LEU A 82 0.49 -3.73 9.72
N PHE A 83 1.08 -4.46 8.78
CA PHE A 83 0.40 -5.38 7.88
C PHE A 83 1.09 -6.75 7.89
N ALA A 84 0.59 -7.65 8.74
CA ALA A 84 1.02 -9.04 8.78
C ALA A 84 0.10 -9.95 7.95
N SER A 85 -1.21 -9.72 8.02
CA SER A 85 -2.19 -10.45 7.24
C SER A 85 -3.46 -9.63 7.06
N SER A 86 -4.36 -10.16 6.22
CA SER A 86 -5.64 -9.53 5.95
C SER A 86 -6.75 -10.57 5.77
N GLU A 87 -7.91 -10.30 6.33
CA GLU A 87 -9.10 -11.15 6.24
C GLU A 87 -10.17 -10.43 5.42
N SER A 88 -10.52 -10.97 4.25
CA SER A 88 -11.58 -10.43 3.41
C SER A 88 -12.96 -10.72 4.01
N GLY A 89 -13.89 -9.80 3.79
CA GLY A 89 -15.29 -9.94 4.17
C GLY A 89 -16.17 -9.02 3.35
N GLU A 90 -17.43 -8.90 3.78
CA GLU A 90 -18.42 -8.05 3.13
C GLU A 90 -19.25 -7.35 4.20
N TYR A 91 -19.54 -6.07 3.98
CA TYR A 91 -20.41 -5.28 4.84
C TYR A 91 -21.22 -4.31 3.98
N GLU A 92 -22.55 -4.32 4.13
CA GLU A 92 -23.48 -3.49 3.35
C GLU A 92 -23.27 -3.59 1.83
N GLY A 93 -22.98 -4.80 1.33
CA GLY A 93 -22.74 -5.06 -0.10
C GLY A 93 -21.39 -4.55 -0.62
N LYS A 94 -20.52 -4.03 0.26
CA LYS A 94 -19.16 -3.60 -0.09
C LYS A 94 -18.14 -4.64 0.39
N LYS A 95 -17.14 -4.89 -0.43
CA LYS A 95 -15.98 -5.68 -0.03
C LYS A 95 -15.22 -4.95 1.07
N THR A 96 -14.86 -5.70 2.11
CA THR A 96 -14.08 -5.21 3.23
C THR A 96 -12.88 -6.10 3.46
N THR A 97 -11.84 -5.53 4.07
CA THR A 97 -10.63 -6.26 4.45
C THR A 97 -10.18 -5.82 5.83
N LYS A 98 -10.18 -6.74 6.80
CA LYS A 98 -9.63 -6.49 8.12
C LYS A 98 -8.12 -6.67 8.10
N VAL A 99 -7.37 -5.63 8.42
CA VAL A 99 -5.90 -5.65 8.45
C VAL A 99 -5.44 -6.05 9.85
N LYS A 100 -4.57 -7.06 9.91
CA LYS A 100 -3.95 -7.56 11.15
C LYS A 100 -2.50 -7.11 11.23
N MET A 101 -2.14 -6.54 12.36
CA MET A 101 -0.76 -6.22 12.72
C MET A 101 0.01 -7.47 13.11
N LYS A 102 1.34 -7.40 13.10
CA LYS A 102 2.23 -8.50 13.51
C LYS A 102 2.03 -8.95 14.96
N ASN A 103 1.60 -8.06 15.83
CA ASN A 103 1.28 -8.36 17.23
C ASN A 103 -0.11 -9.03 17.42
N GLY A 104 -0.82 -9.35 16.33
CA GLY A 104 -2.14 -9.98 16.35
C GLY A 104 -3.31 -9.01 16.55
N ARG A 105 -3.07 -7.72 16.81
CA ARG A 105 -4.13 -6.70 16.88
C ARG A 105 -4.68 -6.41 15.49
N THR A 106 -5.92 -5.94 15.44
CA THR A 106 -6.50 -5.38 14.22
C THR A 106 -6.03 -3.93 14.11
N LEU A 107 -5.47 -3.56 12.95
CA LEU A 107 -5.06 -2.19 12.67
C LEU A 107 -6.28 -1.34 12.29
N THR A 108 -6.97 -1.75 11.22
CA THR A 108 -8.16 -1.10 10.66
C THR A 108 -8.95 -2.11 9.83
N THR A 109 -10.20 -1.78 9.54
CA THR A 109 -10.89 -2.34 8.39
C THR A 109 -10.73 -1.40 7.21
N LEU A 110 -10.44 -1.95 6.03
CA LEU A 110 -10.48 -1.27 4.76
C LEU A 110 -11.79 -1.60 4.05
N VAL A 111 -12.37 -0.63 3.35
CA VAL A 111 -13.58 -0.78 2.54
C VAL A 111 -13.21 -0.46 1.10
N GLU A 112 -13.58 -1.33 0.17
CA GLU A 112 -13.40 -1.07 -1.26
C GLU A 112 -14.48 -0.07 -1.72
N THR A 113 -14.04 1.02 -2.36
CA THR A 113 -14.90 2.05 -2.95
C THR A 113 -14.24 2.52 -4.24
N ASP A 114 -14.94 2.36 -5.37
CA ASP A 114 -14.45 2.75 -6.70
C ASP A 114 -13.05 2.21 -7.03
N GLY A 115 -12.79 0.94 -6.69
CA GLY A 115 -11.50 0.27 -6.89
C GLY A 115 -10.38 0.73 -5.94
N LYS A 116 -10.73 1.48 -4.88
CA LYS A 116 -9.80 1.95 -3.85
C LYS A 116 -10.13 1.34 -2.50
N TRP A 117 -9.12 0.86 -1.80
CA TRP A 117 -9.23 0.38 -0.42
C TRP A 117 -9.03 1.55 0.54
N LEU A 118 -10.12 2.02 1.14
CA LEU A 118 -10.12 3.16 2.06
C LEU A 118 -10.20 2.68 3.50
N ALA A 119 -9.45 3.31 4.40
CA ALA A 119 -9.53 3.00 5.82
C ALA A 119 -10.85 3.52 6.42
N ASP A 120 -11.53 2.64 7.16
CA ASP A 120 -12.80 2.94 7.80
C ASP A 120 -12.68 3.13 9.33
N THR A 121 -11.44 3.16 9.83
CA THR A 121 -11.08 3.63 11.17
C THR A 121 -9.73 4.37 11.13
N ILE A 122 -9.59 5.44 11.92
CA ILE A 122 -8.30 6.14 12.09
C ILE A 122 -7.42 5.28 12.99
N TRP A 123 -6.38 4.67 12.43
CA TRP A 123 -5.53 3.70 13.12
C TRP A 123 -4.29 4.30 13.80
N PHE A 124 -4.01 5.59 13.57
CA PHE A 124 -2.81 6.28 14.06
C PHE A 124 -3.08 7.33 15.15
N ASN A 125 -4.28 7.31 15.75
CA ASN A 125 -4.66 8.17 16.89
C ASN A 125 -3.81 7.87 18.14
#